data_AF-A0A6L7JNT9-F1
#
_entry.id   AF-A0A6L7JNT9-F1
#
_cell.length_a   1.000
_cell.length_b   1.000
_cell.length_c   1.000
_cell.angle_alpha   90.00
_cell.angle_beta   90.00
_cell.angle_gamma   90.00
#
_symmetry.space_group_name_H-M   'P 1'
#
loop_
_entity.id
_entity.type
_entity.pdbx_description
1 polymer ?
#
loop_
_entity_poly.entity_id
_entity_poly.type
_entity_poly.pdbx_seq_one_letter_code
_entity_poly.pdbx_strand_id
1 'polypeptide(L)'
;VLIESNSEGIRLWGSNIDMEASERIVDVDVSTEGKFVCSAQLLLEYCRRQRNGSRLSFFRSNRDLVVENIDTSVAGTPPEANGDASEDFKNAFTETLLDPDDFPYLKVGDDEWALQFDIDRFALRSILKRTEHAMGLNEPRMYLNSTLLEVSNTSVRAVTTDSHRLAISETQLDKEIGDAFFRHRAVLPRKTALELS
;
A
#
# COMPACT_ATOMS: atom_id res chain seq x y z
N VAL A 1 7.73 1.34 7.62
CA VAL A 1 6.81 0.20 7.39
C VAL A 1 6.70 -0.55 8.69
N LEU A 2 5.50 -0.97 9.07
CA LEU A 2 5.30 -1.91 10.18
C LEU A 2 5.14 -3.31 9.58
N ILE A 3 5.83 -4.28 10.16
CA ILE A 3 5.74 -5.69 9.83
C ILE A 3 5.21 -6.39 11.07
N GLU A 4 4.08 -7.07 10.95
CA GLU A 4 3.46 -7.87 12.01
C GLU A 4 3.45 -9.34 11.56
N SER A 5 4.03 -10.23 12.36
CA SER A 5 4.04 -11.67 12.11
C SER A 5 3.12 -12.40 13.09
N ASN A 6 2.34 -13.34 12.58
CA ASN A 6 1.50 -14.24 13.36
C ASN A 6 1.53 -15.67 12.76
N SER A 7 0.87 -16.61 13.42
CA SER A 7 0.74 -18.00 12.97
C SER A 7 0.17 -18.19 11.57
N GLU A 8 -0.47 -17.19 10.98
CA GLU A 8 -1.08 -17.26 9.65
C GLU A 8 -0.33 -16.49 8.55
N GLY A 9 0.88 -15.98 8.86
CA GLY A 9 1.75 -15.27 7.92
C GLY A 9 2.23 -13.92 8.45
N ILE A 10 2.52 -12.99 7.53
CA ILE A 10 2.95 -11.63 7.86
C ILE A 10 2.02 -10.59 7.24
N ARG A 11 1.87 -9.46 7.92
CA ARG A 11 1.19 -8.26 7.41
C ARG A 11 2.14 -7.08 7.38
N LEU A 12 2.21 -6.43 6.23
CA LEU A 12 2.95 -5.18 6.04
C LEU A 12 1.96 -4.01 6.10
N TRP A 13 2.33 -2.95 6.80
CA TRP A 13 1.57 -1.71 6.90
C TRP A 13 2.43 -0.51 6.49
N GLY A 14 1.88 0.32 5.61
CA GLY A 14 2.40 1.63 5.26
C GLY A 14 1.34 2.69 5.56
N SER A 15 1.72 3.71 6.35
CA SER A 15 0.81 4.81 6.71
C SER A 15 1.51 6.15 6.52
N ASN A 16 0.76 7.15 6.10
CA ASN A 16 1.15 8.55 6.17
C ASN A 16 0.16 9.39 6.99
N ILE A 17 -0.49 8.77 7.98
CA ILE A 17 -1.53 9.35 8.86
C ILE A 17 -2.88 9.55 8.17
N ASP A 18 -2.89 10.10 6.95
CA ASP A 18 -4.13 10.37 6.19
C ASP A 18 -4.61 9.17 5.37
N MET A 19 -3.70 8.24 5.08
CA MET A 19 -3.95 7.04 4.29
C MET A 19 -3.08 5.91 4.83
N GLU A 20 -3.66 4.72 4.82
CA GLU A 20 -3.00 3.49 5.22
C GLU A 20 -3.23 2.43 4.14
N ALA A 21 -2.17 1.70 3.84
CA ALA A 21 -2.21 0.52 2.99
C ALA A 21 -1.65 -0.65 3.78
N SER A 22 -2.28 -1.81 3.66
CA SER A 22 -1.76 -3.05 4.21
C SER A 22 -1.83 -4.17 3.20
N GLU A 23 -0.86 -5.07 3.29
CA GLU A 23 -0.81 -6.28 2.47
C GLU A 23 -0.53 -7.46 3.38
N ARG A 24 -1.26 -8.55 3.17
CA ARG A 24 -1.05 -9.80 3.89
C ARG A 24 -0.32 -10.78 2.99
N ILE A 25 0.86 -11.21 3.42
CA ILE A 25 1.65 -12.23 2.74
C ILE A 25 1.42 -13.54 3.49
N VAL A 26 0.82 -14.48 2.76
CA VAL A 26 0.68 -15.88 3.18
C VAL A 26 1.88 -16.68 2.65
N ASP A 27 2.17 -17.83 3.24
CA ASP A 27 3.36 -18.66 2.93
C ASP A 27 4.68 -18.09 3.46
N VAL A 28 4.73 -17.86 4.78
CA VAL A 28 5.94 -17.45 5.50
C VAL A 28 6.12 -18.35 6.72
N ASP A 29 7.33 -18.91 6.87
CA ASP A 29 7.71 -19.67 8.05
C ASP A 29 7.95 -18.73 9.25
N VAL A 30 6.92 -18.55 10.08
CA VAL A 30 7.01 -17.71 11.29
C VAL A 30 7.45 -18.56 12.47
N SER A 31 8.71 -18.40 12.88
CA SER A 31 9.25 -19.04 14.08
C SER A 31 8.88 -18.33 15.38
N THR A 32 8.68 -17.02 15.34
CA THR A 32 8.31 -16.18 16.48
C THR A 32 7.41 -15.05 16.02
N GLU A 33 6.25 -14.92 16.66
CA GLU A 33 5.31 -13.82 16.43
C GLU A 33 5.85 -12.51 16.99
N GLY A 34 5.54 -11.40 16.34
CA GLY A 34 6.02 -10.10 16.79
C GLY A 34 5.74 -8.96 15.82
N LYS A 35 6.23 -7.77 16.20
CA LYS A 35 6.10 -6.54 15.43
C LYS A 35 7.45 -5.86 15.25
N PHE A 36 7.66 -5.32 14.06
CA PHE A 36 8.86 -4.56 13.68
C PHE A 36 8.45 -3.28 12.98
N VAL A 37 9.04 -2.15 13.35
CA VAL A 37 8.93 -0.91 12.58
C VAL A 37 10.31 -0.50 12.11
N CYS A 38 10.47 -0.37 10.79
CA CYS A 38 11.73 -0.01 10.14
C CYS A 38 11.50 0.91 8.92
N SER A 39 12.58 1.40 8.30
CA SER A 39 12.52 2.20 7.08
C SER A 39 12.01 1.35 5.92
N ALA A 40 10.89 1.78 5.33
CA ALA A 40 10.33 1.13 4.15
C ALA A 40 11.28 1.23 2.95
N GLN A 41 11.94 2.39 2.78
CA GLN A 41 12.82 2.64 1.65
C GLN A 41 14.08 1.78 1.73
N LEU A 42 14.76 1.75 2.89
CA LEU A 42 15.99 0.98 3.02
C LEU A 42 15.75 -0.52 2.90
N LEU A 43 14.67 -1.02 3.50
CA LEU A 43 14.27 -2.42 3.34
C LEU A 43 13.96 -2.74 1.87
N LEU A 44 13.20 -1.88 1.17
CA LEU A 44 12.90 -2.07 -0.25
C LEU A 44 14.19 -2.06 -1.11
N GLU A 45 15.11 -1.13 -0.85
CA GLU A 45 16.39 -1.06 -1.55
C GLU A 45 17.21 -2.33 -1.34
N TYR A 46 17.25 -2.87 -0.12
CA TYR A 46 17.90 -4.16 0.15
C TYR A 46 17.23 -5.30 -0.60
N CYS A 47 15.91 -5.42 -0.53
CA CYS A 47 15.15 -6.47 -1.22
C CYS A 47 15.32 -6.42 -2.75
N ARG A 48 15.36 -5.22 -3.35
CA ARG A 48 15.56 -5.04 -4.81
C ARG A 48 16.95 -5.44 -5.30
N ARG A 49 17.94 -5.50 -4.41
CA ARG A 49 19.30 -5.99 -4.72
C ARG A 49 19.41 -7.51 -4.66
N GLN A 50 18.40 -8.20 -4.14
CA GLN A 50 18.37 -9.66 -4.05
C GLN A 50 18.00 -10.27 -5.41
N ARG A 51 18.42 -11.52 -5.64
CA ARG A 51 18.03 -12.25 -6.84
C ARG A 51 16.56 -12.67 -6.74
N ASN A 52 15.88 -12.77 -7.87
CA ASN A 52 14.52 -13.32 -7.90
C ASN A 52 14.53 -14.75 -7.36
N GLY A 53 13.58 -15.06 -6.48
CA GLY A 53 13.49 -16.35 -5.80
C GLY A 53 14.40 -16.50 -4.57
N SER A 54 15.20 -15.49 -4.22
CA SER A 54 15.95 -15.50 -2.97
C SER A 54 15.03 -15.56 -1.76
N ARG A 55 15.39 -16.40 -0.79
CA ARG A 55 14.74 -16.50 0.51
C ARG A 55 15.44 -15.60 1.51
N LEU A 56 14.64 -14.84 2.24
CA LEU A 56 15.10 -13.87 3.23
C LEU A 56 14.63 -14.28 4.62
N SER A 57 15.54 -14.24 5.59
CA SER A 57 15.23 -14.42 7.01
C SER A 57 15.19 -13.05 7.68
N PHE A 58 14.17 -12.83 8.49
CA PHE A 58 13.97 -11.62 9.27
C PHE A 58 14.01 -12.00 10.75
N PHE A 59 14.90 -11.38 11.52
CA PHE A 59 14.97 -11.64 12.95
C PHE A 59 15.40 -10.39 13.72
N ARG A 60 15.03 -10.36 15.00
CA ARG A 60 15.44 -9.30 15.91
C ARG A 60 16.74 -9.68 16.61
N SER A 61 17.71 -8.78 16.56
CA SER A 61 18.92 -8.86 17.37
C SER A 61 18.98 -7.62 18.27
N ASN A 62 18.70 -7.80 19.56
CA ASN A 62 18.56 -6.70 20.53
C ASN A 62 17.50 -5.65 20.10
N ARG A 63 17.95 -4.49 19.63
CA ARG A 63 17.11 -3.37 19.17
C ARG A 63 17.06 -3.25 17.65
N ASP A 64 17.78 -4.11 16.94
CA ASP A 64 17.89 -4.01 15.49
C ASP A 64 17.08 -5.12 14.81
N LEU A 65 16.48 -4.77 13.68
CA LEU A 65 16.01 -5.70 12.68
C LEU A 65 17.22 -6.14 11.85
N VAL A 66 17.40 -7.44 11.72
CA VAL A 66 18.39 -8.02 10.82
C VAL A 66 17.65 -8.81 9.73
N VAL A 67 18.00 -8.56 8.48
CA VAL A 67 17.47 -9.28 7.32
C VAL A 67 18.62 -9.87 6.54
N GLU A 68 18.59 -11.19 6.33
CA GLU A 68 19.67 -11.94 5.69
C GLU A 68 19.14 -12.82 4.56
N ASN A 69 19.92 -12.95 3.50
CA ASN A 69 19.62 -13.88 2.42
C ASN A 69 20.13 -15.29 2.79
N ILE A 70 19.21 -16.22 3.06
CA ILE A 70 19.56 -17.57 3.53
C ILE A 70 20.13 -18.47 2.43
N ASP A 71 19.92 -18.12 1.16
CA ASP A 71 20.46 -18.89 0.03
C ASP A 71 21.96 -18.65 -0.17
N THR A 72 22.51 -17.59 0.43
CA THR A 72 23.95 -17.28 0.38
C THR A 72 24.80 -18.15 1.31
N SER A 73 24.18 -19.04 2.08
CA SER A 73 24.86 -20.00 2.97
C SER A 73 25.50 -21.20 2.24
N VAL A 74 25.31 -21.34 0.92
CA VAL A 74 26.08 -22.30 0.12
C VAL A 74 27.48 -21.73 -0.11
N ALA A 75 28.42 -22.17 0.71
CA ALA A 75 29.83 -21.84 0.59
C ALA A 75 30.35 -22.08 -0.85
N GLY A 76 30.74 -21.01 -1.53
CA GLY A 76 31.74 -21.10 -2.60
C GLY A 76 31.31 -20.78 -4.04
N THR A 77 30.15 -20.18 -4.32
CA THR A 77 29.88 -19.66 -5.68
C THR A 77 29.80 -18.13 -5.66
N PRO A 78 30.84 -17.42 -6.11
CA PRO A 78 30.75 -15.98 -6.37
C PRO A 78 29.63 -15.71 -7.37
N PRO A 79 29.01 -14.52 -7.36
CA PRO A 79 28.13 -14.10 -8.43
C PRO A 79 28.90 -14.18 -9.75
N GLU A 80 28.58 -15.15 -10.61
CA GLU A 80 29.16 -15.19 -11.94
C GLU A 80 28.79 -13.88 -12.67
N ALA A 81 29.88 -13.20 -13.02
CA ALA A 81 30.03 -12.01 -13.83
C ALA A 81 28.86 -11.70 -14.77
N ASN A 82 28.14 -10.61 -14.44
CA ASN A 82 27.71 -9.60 -15.40
C ASN A 82 27.51 -8.27 -14.66
N GLY A 83 28.62 -7.54 -14.47
CA GLY A 83 28.65 -6.12 -14.08
C GLY A 83 28.52 -5.81 -12.59
N ASP A 84 29.59 -5.30 -11.98
CA ASP A 84 29.68 -4.72 -10.62
C ASP A 84 29.36 -5.63 -9.43
N ALA A 85 30.29 -6.55 -9.12
CA ALA A 85 30.50 -6.97 -7.74
C ALA A 85 31.43 -5.95 -7.05
N SER A 86 30.87 -4.83 -6.58
CA SER A 86 31.60 -3.94 -5.66
C SER A 86 31.79 -4.65 -4.32
N GLU A 87 32.85 -4.29 -3.59
CA GLU A 87 33.15 -4.77 -2.22
C GLU A 87 32.05 -4.46 -1.18
N ASP A 88 30.92 -3.85 -1.59
CA ASP A 88 29.82 -3.38 -0.75
C ASP A 88 28.58 -4.30 -0.74
N PHE A 89 28.65 -5.52 -1.28
CA PHE A 89 27.55 -6.48 -1.13
C PHE A 89 27.49 -7.04 0.29
N LYS A 90 26.96 -6.22 1.23
CA LYS A 90 26.60 -6.70 2.56
C LYS A 90 25.41 -7.65 2.43
N ASN A 91 25.66 -8.93 2.68
CA ASN A 91 24.65 -10.00 2.68
C ASN A 91 23.53 -9.77 3.71
N ALA A 92 23.73 -8.88 4.69
CA ALA A 92 22.78 -8.57 5.74
C ALA A 92 22.40 -7.08 5.72
N PHE A 93 21.10 -6.82 5.86
CA PHE A 93 20.56 -5.51 6.20
C PHE A 93 20.36 -5.44 7.71
N THR A 94 20.76 -4.33 8.32
CA THR A 94 20.59 -4.09 9.76
C THR A 94 20.11 -2.67 9.97
N GLU A 95 19.00 -2.52 10.69
CA GLU A 95 18.41 -1.23 11.03
C GLU A 95 17.87 -1.25 12.46
N THR A 96 18.08 -0.17 13.20
CA THR A 96 17.49 -0.01 14.53
C THR A 96 15.97 0.15 14.43
N LEU A 97 15.25 -0.68 15.17
CA LEU A 97 13.79 -0.68 15.20
C LEU A 97 13.24 0.55 15.91
N LEU A 98 12.13 1.05 15.38
CA LEU A 98 11.24 1.98 16.09
C LEU A 98 10.23 1.19 16.93
N ASP A 99 9.63 1.86 17.91
CA ASP A 99 8.58 1.27 18.74
C ASP A 99 7.32 1.00 17.89
N PRO A 100 6.81 -0.24 17.83
CA PRO A 100 5.55 -0.54 17.17
C PRO A 100 4.35 0.25 17.70
N ASP A 101 4.35 0.65 18.97
CA ASP A 101 3.24 1.39 19.58
C ASP A 101 3.18 2.86 19.08
N ASP A 102 4.29 3.38 18.54
CA ASP A 102 4.36 4.70 17.91
C ASP A 102 3.92 4.68 16.43
N PHE A 103 3.56 3.51 15.87
CA PHE A 103 3.15 3.43 14.47
C PHE A 103 1.82 4.18 14.24
N PRO A 104 1.76 5.11 13.28
CA PRO A 104 0.60 5.98 13.11
C PRO A 104 -0.52 5.30 12.32
N TYR A 105 -1.25 4.40 12.98
CA TYR A 105 -2.42 3.79 12.39
C TYR A 105 -3.48 4.82 12.00
N LEU A 106 -4.17 4.59 10.89
CA LEU A 106 -5.34 5.38 10.55
C LEU A 106 -6.45 5.12 11.58
N LYS A 107 -6.86 6.17 12.30
CA LYS A 107 -7.95 6.07 13.27
C LYS A 107 -9.28 6.12 12.52
N VAL A 108 -9.94 4.98 12.39
CA VAL A 108 -11.32 4.87 11.87
C VAL A 108 -12.24 4.54 13.04
N GLY A 109 -13.41 5.17 13.12
CA GLY A 109 -14.39 4.83 14.16
C GLY A 109 -14.99 3.43 13.92
N ASP A 110 -15.23 2.68 15.00
CA ASP A 110 -15.71 1.28 14.94
C ASP A 110 -17.09 1.11 14.27
N ASP A 111 -17.85 2.20 14.06
CA ASP A 111 -19.23 2.22 13.54
C ASP A 111 -19.40 3.02 12.22
N GLU A 112 -18.33 3.34 11.49
CA GLU A 112 -18.37 4.34 10.41
C GLU A 112 -18.52 3.82 8.97
N TRP A 113 -18.80 2.53 8.75
CA TRP A 113 -19.04 2.02 7.40
C TRP A 113 -20.50 2.19 6.98
N ALA A 114 -20.80 3.35 6.41
CA ALA A 114 -22.15 3.69 5.91
C ALA A 114 -22.56 2.89 4.64
N LEU A 115 -21.62 2.21 3.97
CA LEU A 115 -21.84 1.55 2.67
C LEU A 115 -20.78 0.48 2.39
N GLN A 116 -21.23 -0.67 1.89
CA GLN A 116 -20.37 -1.73 1.34
C GLN A 116 -20.92 -2.18 -0.02
N PHE A 117 -20.03 -2.34 -1.01
CA PHE A 117 -20.37 -2.84 -2.35
C PHE A 117 -19.12 -3.41 -3.05
N ASP A 118 -19.36 -4.21 -4.10
CA ASP A 118 -18.30 -4.76 -4.94
C ASP A 118 -18.23 -4.02 -6.27
N ILE A 119 -17.02 -3.81 -6.79
CA ILE A 119 -16.75 -3.20 -8.10
C ILE A 119 -15.55 -3.89 -8.75
N ASP A 120 -15.59 -4.06 -10.08
CA ASP A 120 -14.44 -4.54 -10.82
C ASP A 120 -13.23 -3.59 -10.65
N ARG A 121 -12.06 -4.17 -10.34
CA ARG A 121 -10.84 -3.40 -10.09
C ARG A 121 -10.41 -2.56 -11.30
N PHE A 122 -10.60 -3.06 -12.52
CA PHE A 122 -10.21 -2.33 -13.73
C PHE A 122 -11.19 -1.20 -14.02
N ALA A 123 -12.48 -1.40 -13.73
CA ALA A 123 -13.51 -0.38 -13.81
C ALA A 123 -13.23 0.78 -12.84
N LEU A 124 -12.96 0.49 -11.56
CA LEU A 124 -12.58 1.50 -10.56
C LEU A 124 -11.32 2.27 -11.01
N ARG A 125 -10.27 1.54 -11.39
CA ARG A 125 -9.04 2.13 -11.91
C ARG A 125 -9.29 3.04 -13.11
N SER A 126 -10.11 2.60 -14.06
CA SER A 126 -10.45 3.33 -15.29
C SER A 126 -11.15 4.65 -14.98
N ILE A 127 -12.17 4.65 -14.11
CA ILE A 127 -12.90 5.89 -13.78
C ILE A 127 -11.99 6.91 -13.09
N LEU A 128 -11.10 6.47 -12.18
CA LEU A 128 -10.13 7.34 -11.50
C LEU A 128 -9.09 7.91 -12.48
N LYS A 129 -8.47 7.05 -13.31
CA LYS A 129 -7.48 7.48 -14.33
C LYS A 129 -8.06 8.46 -15.34
N ARG A 130 -9.33 8.27 -15.74
CA ARG A 130 -9.99 9.16 -16.71
C ARG A 130 -10.27 10.54 -16.14
N THR A 131 -10.39 10.69 -14.82
CA THR A 131 -10.71 11.98 -14.19
C THR A 131 -9.52 12.65 -13.54
N GLU A 132 -8.44 11.94 -13.20
CA GLU A 132 -7.34 12.50 -12.38
C GLU A 132 -6.71 13.78 -12.96
N HIS A 133 -6.68 13.91 -14.28
CA HIS A 133 -6.09 15.05 -14.98
C HIS A 133 -6.81 16.38 -14.71
N ALA A 134 -8.07 16.37 -14.26
CA ALA A 134 -8.84 17.57 -13.94
C ALA A 134 -8.86 17.91 -12.43
N MET A 135 -8.10 17.19 -11.60
CA MET A 135 -7.86 17.59 -10.21
C MET A 135 -6.94 18.82 -10.16
N GLY A 136 -7.24 19.73 -9.23
CA GLY A 136 -6.33 20.81 -8.85
C GLY A 136 -5.02 20.27 -8.25
N LEU A 137 -3.94 21.03 -8.41
CA LEU A 137 -2.66 20.71 -7.78
C LEU A 137 -2.46 21.47 -6.46
N ASN A 138 -2.84 22.75 -6.43
CA ASN A 138 -2.67 23.65 -5.30
C ASN A 138 -3.88 24.57 -5.15
N GLU A 139 -5.08 24.03 -5.37
CA GLU A 139 -6.30 24.81 -5.17
C GLU A 139 -6.46 25.17 -3.70
N PRO A 140 -6.80 26.44 -3.37
CA PRO A 140 -7.04 26.86 -1.99
C PRO A 140 -8.22 26.11 -1.38
N ARG A 141 -9.15 25.65 -2.23
CA ARG A 141 -10.26 24.77 -1.87
C ARG A 141 -9.78 23.32 -1.99
N MET A 142 -9.40 22.71 -0.87
CA MET A 142 -8.78 21.36 -0.84
C MET A 142 -9.61 20.26 -1.52
N TYR A 143 -10.94 20.38 -1.55
CA TYR A 143 -11.82 19.44 -2.25
C TYR A 143 -11.65 19.47 -3.78
N LEU A 144 -11.14 20.57 -4.35
CA LEU A 144 -10.81 20.66 -5.78
C LEU A 144 -9.51 19.92 -6.13
N ASN A 145 -8.65 19.68 -5.14
CA ASN A 145 -7.47 18.82 -5.33
C ASN A 145 -7.82 17.33 -5.26
N SER A 146 -9.09 16.98 -5.04
CA SER A 146 -9.55 15.64 -4.70
C SER A 146 -10.51 15.08 -5.77
N THR A 147 -10.83 13.79 -5.66
CA THR A 147 -11.86 13.15 -6.50
C THR A 147 -13.14 12.97 -5.71
N LEU A 148 -14.27 13.48 -6.20
CA LEU A 148 -15.57 13.10 -5.70
C LEU A 148 -15.92 11.71 -6.27
N LEU A 149 -16.10 10.73 -5.39
CA LEU A 149 -16.65 9.43 -5.70
C LEU A 149 -18.14 9.43 -5.31
N GLU A 150 -19.03 9.33 -6.30
CA GLU A 150 -20.46 9.17 -6.10
C GLU A 150 -20.84 7.72 -6.41
N VAL A 151 -21.48 7.05 -5.44
CA VAL A 151 -21.98 5.69 -5.57
C VAL A 151 -23.50 5.74 -5.57
N SER A 152 -24.12 5.17 -6.60
CA SER A 152 -25.57 4.97 -6.72
C SER A 152 -25.90 3.48 -6.70
N ASN A 153 -27.18 3.11 -6.74
CA ASN A 153 -27.60 1.70 -6.75
C ASN A 153 -26.90 0.87 -7.82
N THR A 154 -26.69 1.44 -9.01
CA THR A 154 -26.23 0.69 -10.19
C THR A 154 -24.91 1.19 -10.75
N SER A 155 -24.35 2.28 -10.23
CA SER A 155 -23.16 2.90 -10.81
C SER A 155 -22.23 3.53 -9.79
N VAL A 156 -20.96 3.64 -10.18
CA VAL A 156 -19.95 4.43 -9.48
C VAL A 156 -19.39 5.46 -10.44
N ARG A 157 -19.33 6.71 -9.97
CA ARG A 157 -18.90 7.87 -10.74
C ARG A 157 -17.78 8.59 -10.03
N ALA A 158 -16.70 8.83 -10.76
CA ALA A 158 -15.63 9.74 -10.36
C ALA A 158 -15.88 11.12 -10.99
N VAL A 159 -15.71 12.18 -10.21
CA VAL A 159 -15.80 13.58 -10.65
C VAL A 159 -14.64 14.37 -10.09
N THR A 160 -13.95 15.13 -10.94
CA THR A 160 -12.84 16.00 -10.56
C THR A 160 -12.98 17.35 -11.26
N THR A 161 -12.50 18.41 -10.63
CA THR A 161 -12.49 19.76 -11.22
C THR A 161 -11.49 20.67 -10.51
N ASP A 162 -10.87 21.59 -11.27
CA ASP A 162 -9.91 22.60 -10.82
C ASP A 162 -10.42 24.03 -11.06
N SER A 163 -11.75 24.22 -11.05
CA SER A 163 -12.46 25.46 -11.44
C SER A 163 -12.39 25.87 -12.92
N HIS A 164 -11.48 25.28 -13.70
CA HIS A 164 -11.32 25.59 -15.12
C HIS A 164 -11.85 24.47 -16.03
N ARG A 165 -11.67 23.23 -15.60
CA ARG A 165 -12.14 22.03 -16.30
C ARG A 165 -12.79 21.08 -15.33
N LEU A 166 -13.61 20.20 -15.89
CA LEU A 166 -14.34 19.19 -15.15
C LEU A 166 -14.27 17.89 -15.95
N ALA A 167 -13.94 16.80 -15.26
CA ALA A 167 -13.96 15.46 -15.83
C ALA A 167 -14.92 14.58 -15.03
N ILE A 168 -15.70 13.79 -15.75
CA ILE A 168 -16.62 12.80 -15.19
C ILE A 168 -16.35 11.48 -15.89
N SER A 169 -16.25 10.40 -15.12
CA SER A 169 -16.27 9.04 -15.64
C SER A 169 -17.14 8.17 -14.75
N GLU A 170 -17.95 7.32 -15.37
CA GLU A 170 -18.89 6.43 -14.67
C GLU A 170 -18.71 5.00 -15.17
N THR A 171 -18.93 4.05 -14.27
CA THR A 171 -19.04 2.62 -14.59
C THR A 171 -20.30 2.05 -13.93
N GLN A 172 -20.88 1.04 -14.56
CA GLN A 172 -21.98 0.29 -13.96
C GLN A 172 -21.43 -0.77 -13.00
N LEU A 173 -22.21 -1.08 -11.98
CA LEU A 173 -21.98 -2.18 -11.05
C LEU A 173 -22.59 -3.46 -11.60
N ASP A 174 -21.95 -4.59 -11.32
CA ASP A 174 -22.47 -5.91 -11.73
C ASP A 174 -23.70 -6.33 -10.92
N LYS A 175 -23.83 -5.80 -9.70
CA LYS A 175 -24.95 -6.05 -8.78
C LYS A 175 -25.43 -4.74 -8.18
N GLU A 176 -26.74 -4.59 -8.07
CA GLU A 176 -27.33 -3.41 -7.44
C GLU A 176 -27.10 -3.42 -5.91
N ILE A 177 -26.84 -2.24 -5.32
CA ILE A 177 -26.56 -2.08 -3.88
C ILE A 177 -27.85 -2.05 -3.02
N GLY A 178 -28.86 -2.82 -3.42
CA GLY A 178 -30.16 -2.94 -2.73
C GLY A 178 -31.34 -2.28 -3.46
N ASP A 179 -32.54 -2.47 -2.88
CA ASP A 179 -33.82 -2.22 -3.57
C ASP A 179 -34.34 -0.76 -3.49
N ALA A 180 -33.77 0.08 -2.61
CA ALA A 180 -34.20 1.46 -2.40
C ALA A 180 -33.25 2.46 -3.08
N PHE A 181 -33.76 3.64 -3.50
CA PHE A 181 -32.91 4.68 -4.08
C PHE A 181 -31.86 5.14 -3.05
N PHE A 182 -30.59 4.89 -3.39
CA PHE A 182 -29.45 5.19 -2.56
C PHE A 182 -28.42 5.98 -3.37
N ARG A 183 -27.84 6.99 -2.71
CA ARG A 183 -26.71 7.76 -3.24
C ARG A 183 -25.78 8.16 -2.11
N HIS A 184 -24.54 7.73 -2.20
CA HIS A 184 -23.47 8.11 -1.29
C HIS A 184 -22.39 8.91 -2.02
N ARG A 185 -21.77 9.85 -1.32
CA ARG A 185 -20.74 10.72 -1.89
C ARG A 185 -19.59 10.83 -0.91
N ALA A 186 -18.40 10.50 -1.38
CA ALA A 186 -17.16 10.63 -0.62
C ALA A 186 -16.15 11.45 -1.43
N VAL A 187 -15.38 12.30 -0.76
CA VAL A 187 -14.26 13.01 -1.38
C VAL A 187 -13.00 12.22 -1.07
N LEU A 188 -12.43 11.59 -2.10
CA LEU A 188 -11.17 10.87 -2.02
C LEU A 188 -10.01 11.87 -2.14
N PRO A 189 -9.12 11.98 -1.13
CA PRO A 189 -7.93 12.80 -1.24
C PRO A 189 -7.10 12.44 -2.47
N ARG A 190 -6.41 13.43 -3.04
CA ARG A 190 -5.61 13.26 -4.27
C ARG A 190 -4.70 12.04 -4.22
N LYS A 191 -3.96 11.90 -3.12
CA LYS A 191 -2.97 10.83 -2.96
C LYS A 191 -3.66 9.47 -2.95
N THR A 192 -4.76 9.32 -2.21
CA THR A 192 -5.58 8.10 -2.20
C THR A 192 -6.09 7.74 -3.59
N ALA A 193 -6.62 8.71 -4.34
CA ALA A 193 -7.09 8.47 -5.70
C ALA A 193 -5.97 8.01 -6.64
N LEU A 194 -4.74 8.53 -6.48
CA LEU A 194 -3.59 8.15 -7.29
C LEU A 194 -2.98 6.79 -6.93
N GLU A 195 -2.99 6.40 -5.65
CA GLU A 195 -2.50 5.09 -5.22
C GLU A 195 -3.47 3.95 -5.62
N LEU A 196 -4.75 4.28 -5.83
CA LEU A 196 -5.77 3.36 -6.34
C LEU A 196 -5.82 3.26 -7.89
N SER A 197 -5.17 4.17 -8.63
CA SER A 197 -5.31 4.33 -10.09
C SER A 197 -4.17 3.74 -10.92
#